data_AF-A0ABD0XPN6-F1
#
_entry.id   AF-A0ABD0XPN6-F1
#
_cell.length_a   1.000
_cell.length_b   1.000
_cell.length_c   1.000
_cell.angle_alpha   90.00
_cell.angle_beta   90.00
_cell.angle_gamma   90.00
#
_symmetry.space_group_name_H-M   'P 1'
#
loop_
_entity.id
_entity.type
_entity.pdbx_description
1 polymer ?
#
loop_
_entity_poly.entity_id
_entity_poly.type
_entity_poly.pdbx_seq_one_letter_code
_entity_poly.pdbx_strand_id
1 'polypeptide(L)'
;MLLFDSCSVWTAKIANDDITTFITAVCLMFGSYYCFNIHYPSELASVLEFLQRCFFVINPEKGTKVVEKKNKKRVTVNPRVFTLISDLSDHEWRENL
;
A
#
# COMPACT_ATOMS: atom_id res chain seq x y z
N MET A 1 -20.65 0.37 -0.22
CA MET A 1 -21.09 -0.35 -1.44
C MET A 1 -21.04 0.55 -2.68
N LEU A 2 -21.66 1.74 -2.67
CA LEU A 2 -21.67 2.67 -3.82
C LEU A 2 -20.28 3.16 -4.33
N LEU A 3 -19.24 3.17 -3.49
CA LEU A 3 -17.87 3.53 -3.88
C LEU A 3 -17.15 2.41 -4.66
N PHE A 4 -17.47 1.13 -4.40
CA PHE A 4 -16.87 0.02 -5.16
C PHE A 4 -17.49 -0.09 -6.55
N ASP A 5 -18.79 0.13 -6.67
CA ASP A 5 -19.47 0.17 -7.97
C ASP A 5 -18.99 1.36 -8.81
N SER A 6 -18.72 2.51 -8.18
CA SER A 6 -18.13 3.67 -8.87
C SER A 6 -16.65 3.46 -9.23
N CYS A 7 -15.89 2.70 -8.42
CA CYS A 7 -14.50 2.34 -8.73
C CYS A 7 -14.43 1.41 -9.96
N SER A 8 -15.33 0.43 -10.05
CA SER A 8 -15.46 -0.44 -11.23
C SER A 8 -15.84 0.32 -12.50
N VAL A 9 -16.65 1.39 -12.37
CA VAL A 9 -16.99 2.28 -13.50
C VAL A 9 -15.83 3.23 -13.83
N TRP A 10 -15.07 3.70 -12.84
CA TRP A 10 -13.86 4.53 -13.05
C TRP A 10 -12.75 3.74 -13.75
N THR A 11 -12.49 2.50 -13.31
CA THR A 11 -11.53 1.64 -13.99
C THR A 11 -12.02 1.27 -15.39
N ALA A 12 -13.28 0.87 -15.57
CA ALA A 12 -13.75 0.51 -16.91
C ALA A 12 -13.80 1.68 -17.92
N LYS A 13 -14.03 2.93 -17.46
CA LYS A 13 -14.25 4.09 -18.33
C LYS A 13 -13.02 4.97 -18.58
N ILE A 14 -12.02 4.93 -17.69
CA ILE A 14 -10.75 5.68 -17.85
C ILE A 14 -9.57 4.74 -18.14
N ALA A 15 -9.65 3.45 -17.79
CA ALA A 15 -8.49 2.56 -17.88
C ALA A 15 -8.27 1.87 -19.24
N ASN A 16 -9.25 1.85 -20.15
CA ASN A 16 -9.15 0.90 -21.27
C ASN A 16 -8.13 1.28 -22.35
N ASP A 17 -7.71 2.55 -22.46
CA ASP A 17 -6.71 2.95 -23.46
C ASP A 17 -5.42 3.59 -22.88
N ASP A 18 -5.47 4.25 -21.70
CA ASP A 18 -4.32 5.02 -21.16
C ASP A 18 -3.58 4.36 -19.99
N ILE A 19 -4.17 3.36 -19.31
CA ILE A 19 -3.49 2.63 -18.23
C ILE A 19 -2.75 1.43 -18.82
N THR A 20 -1.54 1.68 -19.27
CA THR A 20 -0.74 0.70 -20.01
C THR A 20 0.03 -0.27 -19.13
N THR A 21 0.13 -0.02 -17.82
CA THR A 21 0.89 -0.89 -16.91
C THR A 21 0.17 -1.15 -15.59
N PHE A 22 0.44 -2.33 -15.03
CA PHE A 22 0.00 -2.71 -13.69
C PHE A 22 0.47 -1.72 -12.62
N ILE A 23 1.71 -1.24 -12.70
CA ILE A 23 2.27 -0.28 -11.74
C ILE A 23 1.45 1.02 -11.77
N THR A 24 1.17 1.55 -12.96
CA THR A 24 0.34 2.74 -13.12
C THR A 24 -1.07 2.52 -12.55
N ALA A 25 -1.68 1.37 -12.79
CA ALA A 25 -2.98 1.03 -12.25
C ALA A 25 -2.97 1.02 -10.70
N VAL A 26 -1.97 0.38 -10.09
CA VAL A 26 -1.82 0.32 -8.62
C VAL A 26 -1.55 1.70 -8.03
N CYS A 27 -0.70 2.50 -8.66
CA CYS A 27 -0.43 3.88 -8.23
C CYS A 27 -1.69 4.75 -8.30
N LEU A 28 -2.48 4.66 -9.37
CA LEU A 28 -3.74 5.40 -9.51
C LEU A 28 -4.78 4.95 -8.49
N MET A 29 -4.96 3.63 -8.32
CA MET A 29 -5.85 3.07 -7.32
C MET A 29 -5.46 3.54 -5.91
N PHE A 30 -4.19 3.37 -5.53
CA PHE A 30 -3.71 3.73 -4.20
C PHE A 30 -3.73 5.25 -3.95
N GLY A 31 -3.30 6.04 -4.93
CA GLY A 31 -3.30 7.50 -4.87
C GLY A 31 -4.71 8.10 -4.76
N SER A 32 -5.72 7.45 -5.37
CA SER A 32 -7.12 7.92 -5.33
C SER A 32 -7.65 8.07 -3.91
N TYR A 33 -7.22 7.22 -2.96
CA TYR A 33 -7.63 7.34 -1.57
C TYR A 33 -7.15 8.64 -0.91
N TYR A 34 -5.96 9.12 -1.27
CA TYR A 34 -5.42 10.36 -0.74
C TYR A 34 -5.99 11.58 -1.48
N CYS A 35 -6.07 11.52 -2.81
CA CYS A 35 -6.55 12.62 -3.64
C CYS A 35 -8.04 12.91 -3.42
N PHE A 36 -8.85 11.86 -3.27
CA PHE A 36 -10.31 12.00 -3.11
C PHE A 36 -10.77 11.82 -1.67
N ASN A 37 -9.84 11.69 -0.71
CA ASN A 37 -10.13 11.49 0.71
C ASN A 37 -11.10 10.31 0.95
N ILE A 38 -10.91 9.21 0.22
CA ILE A 38 -11.75 8.01 0.35
C ILE A 38 -11.30 7.25 1.59
N HIS A 39 -12.26 6.89 2.44
CA HIS A 39 -11.96 6.09 3.62
C HIS A 39 -11.53 4.68 3.22
N TYR A 40 -10.47 4.18 3.85
CA TYR A 40 -10.01 2.82 3.61
C TYR A 40 -11.05 1.80 4.07
N PRO A 41 -11.43 0.83 3.21
CA PRO A 41 -12.25 -0.29 3.65
C PRO A 41 -11.46 -1.15 4.64
N SER A 42 -12.10 -1.58 5.72
CA SER A 42 -11.45 -2.34 6.80
C SER A 42 -10.98 -3.72 6.32
N GLU A 43 -11.70 -4.30 5.36
CA GLU A 43 -11.40 -5.59 4.74
C GLU A 43 -10.07 -5.58 3.97
N LEU A 44 -9.66 -4.42 3.45
CA LEU A 44 -8.41 -4.26 2.71
C LEU A 44 -7.28 -3.61 3.54
N ALA A 45 -7.51 -3.37 4.83
CA ALA A 45 -6.56 -2.65 5.68
C ALA A 45 -5.14 -3.26 5.64
N SER A 46 -5.03 -4.59 5.68
CA SER A 46 -3.73 -5.27 5.60
C SER A 46 -3.02 -5.11 4.26
N VAL A 47 -3.74 -5.14 3.14
CA VAL A 47 -3.17 -4.93 1.79
C VAL A 47 -2.70 -3.49 1.64
N LEU A 48 -3.51 -2.52 2.08
CA LEU A 48 -3.17 -1.10 2.01
C LEU A 48 -1.97 -0.77 2.91
N GLU A 49 -1.89 -1.38 4.10
CA GLU A 49 -0.75 -1.24 5.01
C GLU A 49 0.54 -1.83 4.39
N PHE A 50 0.45 -2.98 3.71
CA PHE A 50 1.56 -3.55 2.96
C PHE A 50 2.02 -2.61 1.83
N LEU A 51 1.09 -2.09 1.02
CA LEU A 51 1.41 -1.14 -0.06
C LEU A 51 2.10 0.12 0.47
N GLN A 52 1.55 0.71 1.54
CA GLN A 52 2.11 1.90 2.20
C GLN A 52 3.56 1.71 2.63
N ARG A 53 3.91 0.54 3.15
CA ARG A 53 5.23 0.27 3.74
C ARG A 53 6.25 -0.17 2.72
N CYS A 54 5.88 -1.10 1.84
CA CYS A 54 6.82 -1.78 0.95
C CYS A 54 7.03 -1.02 -0.37
N PHE A 55 5.97 -0.42 -0.93
CA PHE A 55 6.06 0.21 -2.26
C PHE A 55 6.12 1.75 -2.17
N PHE A 56 5.37 2.36 -1.26
CA PHE A 56 5.29 3.83 -1.18
C PHE A 56 6.11 4.45 -0.04
N VAL A 57 6.68 3.64 0.86
CA VAL A 57 7.55 4.07 1.97
C VAL A 57 6.91 5.19 2.83
N ILE A 58 5.59 5.16 3.00
CA ILE A 58 4.82 6.16 3.75
C ILE A 58 4.98 5.94 5.26
N ASN A 59 4.96 4.68 5.68
CA ASN A 59 5.07 4.28 7.09
C ASN A 59 6.11 3.15 7.28
N PRO A 60 7.37 3.33 6.85
CA PRO A 60 8.37 2.25 6.91
C PRO A 60 8.51 1.69 8.33
N GLU A 61 8.93 0.42 8.45
CA GLU A 61 9.12 -0.25 9.75
C GLU A 61 9.96 0.59 10.72
N LYS A 62 11.02 1.21 10.19
CA LYS A 62 11.80 2.24 10.86
C LYS A 62 11.28 3.60 10.38
N GLY A 63 10.47 4.26 11.20
CA GLY A 63 9.92 5.57 10.86
C GLY A 63 11.02 6.58 10.54
N THR A 64 10.92 7.25 9.39
CA THR A 64 11.92 8.24 8.91
C THR A 64 11.84 9.59 9.60
N LYS A 65 10.77 9.85 10.37
CA LYS A 65 10.51 11.18 10.99
C LYS A 65 11.06 11.33 12.42
N VAL A 66 11.82 10.35 12.94
CA VAL A 66 12.30 10.36 14.33
C VAL A 66 13.69 9.73 14.46
N VAL A 67 14.73 10.47 14.06
CA VAL A 67 16.09 10.19 14.55
C VAL A 67 16.26 10.70 16.01
N GLU A 68 15.37 11.55 16.52
CA GLU A 68 15.64 12.31 17.76
C GLU A 68 14.73 12.09 18.98
N LYS A 69 13.68 11.25 18.97
CA LYS A 69 12.83 11.09 20.17
C LYS A 69 12.62 9.62 20.58
N LYS A 70 13.39 9.23 21.59
CA LYS A 70 13.48 7.92 22.27
C LYS A 70 12.17 7.30 22.82
N ASN A 71 10.98 7.87 22.57
CA ASN A 71 9.76 7.51 23.33
C ASN A 71 8.44 7.45 22.52
N LYS A 72 8.45 7.22 21.19
CA LYS A 72 7.21 6.86 20.49
C LYS A 72 7.03 5.34 20.45
N LYS A 73 5.88 4.88 20.97
CA LYS A 73 5.39 3.50 20.84
C LYS A 73 5.61 3.05 19.38
N ARG A 74 6.29 1.91 19.19
CA ARG A 74 6.41 1.28 17.87
C ARG A 74 5.00 1.24 17.26
N VAL A 75 4.86 1.71 16.02
CA VAL A 75 3.60 1.59 15.31
C VAL A 75 3.33 0.10 15.20
N THR A 76 2.27 -0.38 15.84
CA THR A 76 1.87 -1.78 15.80
C THR A 76 1.52 -2.12 14.36
N VAL A 77 2.38 -2.90 13.70
CA VAL A 77 2.14 -3.42 12.35
C VAL A 77 1.10 -4.53 12.46
N ASN A 78 0.17 -4.63 11.50
CA ASN A 78 -0.72 -5.77 11.45
C ASN A 78 0.09 -7.08 11.38
N PRO A 79 -0.15 -8.07 12.26
CA PRO A 79 0.62 -9.32 12.29
C PRO A 79 0.70 -10.02 10.94
N ARG A 80 -0.37 -9.97 10.12
CA ARG A 80 -0.37 -10.58 8.79
C ARG A 80 0.58 -9.88 7.82
N VAL A 81 0.67 -8.55 7.91
CA VAL A 81 1.58 -7.76 7.08
C VAL A 81 3.02 -8.01 7.51
N PHE A 82 3.26 -8.08 8.82
CA PHE A 82 4.58 -8.42 9.35
C PHE A 82 5.02 -9.83 8.91
N THR A 83 4.16 -10.83 9.08
CA THR A 83 4.44 -12.21 8.61
C THR A 83 4.72 -12.23 7.11
N LEU A 84 3.87 -11.59 6.29
CA LEU A 84 4.07 -11.56 4.84
C LEU A 84 5.41 -10.93 4.46
N ILE A 85 5.78 -9.80 5.08
CA ILE A 85 7.07 -9.13 4.84
C ILE A 85 8.22 -10.04 5.26
N SER A 86 8.13 -10.69 6.43
CA SER A 86 9.15 -11.63 6.92
C SER A 86 9.32 -12.79 5.95
N ASP A 87 8.23 -13.45 5.56
CA ASP A 87 8.23 -14.59 4.64
C ASP A 87 8.84 -14.17 3.28
N LEU A 88 8.45 -13.01 2.74
CA LEU A 88 9.03 -12.45 1.51
C LEU A 88 10.53 -12.19 1.65
N SER A 89 10.98 -11.65 2.79
CA SER A 89 12.40 -11.36 3.06
C SER A 89 13.23 -12.63 3.25
N ASP A 90 12.65 -13.67 3.87
CA ASP A 90 13.28 -14.99 4.02
C ASP A 90 13.38 -15.71 2.66
N HIS A 91 12.55 -15.30 1.70
CA HIS A 91 12.55 -15.75 0.32
C HIS A 91 13.28 -14.80 -0.65
N GLU A 92 14.03 -13.80 -0.19
CA GLU A 92 14.88 -12.96 -1.05
C GLU A 92 15.98 -13.80 -1.72
N TRP A 93 15.61 -14.31 -2.89
CA TRP A 93 16.37 -14.51 -4.12
C TRP A 93 17.81 -14.03 -4.06
N ARG A 94 18.72 -15.00 -3.96
CA ARG A 94 20.11 -14.87 -4.42
C ARG A 94 20.16 -14.76 -5.94
N GLU A 95 19.72 -13.64 -6.50
CA GLU A 95 20.20 -13.24 -7.83
C GLU A 95 21.15 -12.05 -7.64
N ASN A 96 22.42 -12.39 -7.74
CA ASN A 96 23.53 -11.45 -7.78
C ASN A 96 23.36 -10.53 -9.01
N LEU A 97 23.53 -9.23 -8.78
CA LEU A 97 24.00 -8.18 -9.71
C LEU A 97 23.19 -7.95 -10.99
#